data_AF-A0A4Q3UNE8-F1
#
_entry.id   AF-A0A4Q3UNE8-F1
#
_cell.length_a   1.000
_cell.length_b   1.000
_cell.length_c   1.000
_cell.angle_alpha   90.00
_cell.angle_beta   90.00
_cell.angle_gamma   90.00
#
_symmetry.space_group_name_H-M   'P 1'
#
loop_
_entity.id
_entity.type
_entity.pdbx_description
1 polymer ?
#
loop_
_entity_poly.entity_id
_entity_poly.type
_entity_poly.pdbx_seq_one_letter_code
_entity_poly.pdbx_strand_id
1 'polypeptide(L)' 'EYDLATIKFWLRKFLVRFFQTSQFKRSALPNGPKVVTGGSLSPRGDWRAPSDGNARVWLDELEANVPD' A
#
# COMPACT_ATOMS: atom_id res chain seq x y z
N GLU A 1 -21.67 3.80 -7.32
CA GLU A 1 -21.23 4.70 -6.25
C GLU A 1 -20.92 3.85 -5.02
N TYR A 2 -19.89 4.19 -4.25
CA TYR A 2 -19.50 3.45 -3.04
C TYR A 2 -19.74 4.33 -1.82
N ASP A 3 -20.34 3.76 -0.77
CA ASP A 3 -20.50 4.44 0.50
C ASP A 3 -19.17 4.52 1.27
N LEU A 4 -19.16 5.34 2.32
CA LEU A 4 -17.97 5.59 3.13
C LEU A 4 -17.47 4.29 3.79
N ALA A 5 -18.39 3.47 4.31
CA ALA A 5 -18.08 2.17 4.92
C ALA A 5 -17.34 1.24 3.95
N THR A 6 -17.81 1.16 2.68
CA THR A 6 -17.15 0.35 1.65
C THR A 6 -15.76 0.89 1.32
N ILE A 7 -15.60 2.21 1.23
CA ILE A 7 -14.30 2.84 0.98
C ILE A 7 -13.33 2.54 2.14
N LYS A 8 -13.75 2.73 3.40
CA LYS A 8 -12.95 2.45 4.60
C LYS A 8 -12.51 0.99 4.64
N PHE A 9 -13.41 0.04 4.32
CA PHE A 9 -13.10 -1.38 4.25
C PHE A 9 -12.00 -1.72 3.24
N TRP A 10 -12.10 -1.18 2.02
CA TRP A 10 -11.10 -1.44 0.98
C TRP A 10 -9.78 -0.72 1.25
N LEU A 11 -9.83 0.50 1.81
CA LEU A 11 -8.63 1.22 2.22
C LEU A 11 -7.88 0.45 3.32
N ARG A 12 -8.58 -0.06 4.34
CA ARG A 12 -7.98 -0.92 5.38
C ARG A 12 -7.24 -2.11 4.76
N LYS A 13 -7.87 -2.82 3.82
CA LYS A 13 -7.22 -3.95 3.11
C LYS A 13 -6.01 -3.51 2.30
N PHE A 14 -6.09 -2.36 1.63
CA PHE A 14 -4.97 -1.79 0.89
C PHE A 14 -3.79 -1.51 1.81
N LEU A 15 -3.99 -0.86 2.96
CA LEU A 15 -2.93 -0.51 3.90
C LEU A 15 -2.17 -1.76 4.37
N VAL A 16 -2.88 -2.81 4.79
CA VAL A 16 -2.27 -4.08 5.19
C VAL A 16 -1.50 -4.72 4.03
N ARG A 17 -2.10 -4.81 2.84
CA ARG A 17 -1.45 -5.49 1.72
C ARG A 17 -0.26 -4.73 1.19
N PHE A 18 -0.37 -3.41 1.11
CA PHE A 18 0.62 -2.56 0.49
C PHE A 18 1.84 -2.34 1.38
N PHE A 19 1.64 -2.01 2.66
CA PHE A 19 2.72 -1.64 3.59
C PHE A 19 3.29 -2.82 4.38
N GLN A 20 2.52 -3.91 4.58
CA GLN A 20 2.96 -5.03 5.41
C GLN A 20 3.20 -6.31 4.61
N THR A 21 2.22 -6.80 3.84
CA THR A 21 2.31 -8.20 3.35
C THR A 21 2.86 -8.38 1.93
N SER A 22 2.87 -7.34 1.08
CA SER A 22 3.25 -7.50 -0.34
C SER A 22 4.67 -7.03 -0.65
N GLN A 23 5.35 -6.32 0.24
CA GLN A 23 6.63 -5.69 -0.08
C GLN A 23 7.74 -6.71 -0.39
N PHE A 24 7.78 -7.85 0.31
CA PHE A 24 8.75 -8.91 0.02
C PHE A 24 8.62 -9.48 -1.40
N LYS A 25 7.42 -9.47 -1.99
CA LYS A 25 7.22 -9.93 -3.37
C LYS A 25 7.76 -8.92 -4.37
N ARG A 26 7.87 -7.65 -3.96
CA ARG A 26 8.37 -6.56 -4.80
C ARG A 26 9.89 -6.46 -4.80
N SER A 27 10.56 -6.92 -3.75
CA SER A 27 12.02 -6.79 -3.60
C SER A 27 12.82 -7.52 -4.68
N ALA A 28 12.23 -8.51 -5.34
CA ALA A 28 12.83 -9.29 -6.42
C ALA A 28 12.06 -9.19 -7.76
N LEU A 29 11.42 -8.04 -8.04
CA LEU A 29 10.68 -7.85 -9.30
C LEU A 29 11.60 -7.88 -10.54
N PRO A 30 11.18 -8.55 -11.63
CA PRO A 30 11.87 -8.52 -12.93
C PRO A 30 12.02 -7.10 -13.50
N ASN A 31 12.85 -6.96 -14.53
CA ASN A 31 13.00 -5.70 -15.26
C ASN A 31 11.72 -5.33 -16.00
N GLY A 32 11.40 -4.04 -16.05
CA GLY A 32 10.30 -3.49 -16.84
C GLY A 32 10.32 -1.96 -16.83
N PRO A 33 9.80 -1.30 -17.89
CA PRO A 33 9.78 0.15 -17.97
C PRO A 33 8.70 0.75 -17.05
N LYS A 34 9.00 1.88 -16.42
CA LYS A 34 7.99 2.74 -15.79
C LYS A 34 7.15 3.40 -16.89
N VAL A 35 5.82 3.41 -16.72
CA VAL A 35 4.88 3.95 -17.71
C VAL A 35 4.14 5.19 -17.21
N VAL A 36 3.69 5.18 -15.95
CA VAL A 36 2.83 6.24 -15.39
C VAL A 36 3.66 7.27 -14.61
N THR A 37 3.32 8.55 -14.74
CA THR A 37 3.99 9.67 -14.04
C THR A 37 3.91 9.53 -12.51
N GLY A 38 2.79 9.02 -12.00
CA GLY A 38 2.56 8.76 -10.58
C GLY A 38 3.45 7.70 -9.92
N GLY A 39 4.30 7.01 -10.69
CA GLY A 39 5.29 6.08 -10.15
C GLY A 39 5.14 4.63 -10.62
N SER A 40 6.11 3.82 -10.21
CA SER A 40 6.16 2.37 -10.35
C SER A 40 6.49 1.72 -9.00
N LEU A 41 6.35 0.40 -8.90
CA LEU A 41 6.64 -0.35 -7.67
C LEU A 41 7.97 -1.10 -7.70
N SER A 42 8.89 -0.66 -8.57
CA SER A 42 10.22 -1.27 -8.66
C SER A 42 11.04 -0.92 -7.41
N PRO A 43 11.67 -1.91 -6.73
CA PRO A 43 12.55 -1.67 -5.58
C PRO A 43 13.84 -0.94 -5.98
N ARG A 44 14.09 -0.80 -7.29
CA ARG A 44 15.24 -0.11 -7.89
C ARG A 44 14.91 1.31 -8.31
N GLY A 45 13.64 1.71 -8.25
CA GLY A 45 13.16 3.02 -8.69
C GLY A 45 12.34 3.69 -7.60
N ASP A 46 11.07 3.98 -7.91
CA ASP A 46 10.23 4.89 -7.12
C ASP A 46 9.82 4.35 -5.74
N TRP A 47 9.80 3.03 -5.52
CA TRP A 47 9.28 2.44 -4.28
C TRP A 47 10.33 1.61 -3.54
N ARG A 48 10.99 2.23 -2.55
CA ARG A 48 11.99 1.60 -1.68
C ARG A 48 11.42 1.47 -0.26
N ALA A 49 11.09 0.25 0.15
CA ALA A 49 10.50 -0.03 1.45
C ALA A 49 11.02 -1.37 2.02
N PRO A 50 11.10 -1.50 3.36
CA PRO A 50 11.51 -2.73 4.04
C PRO A 50 10.50 -3.86 3.80
N SER A 51 11.00 -5.09 3.60
CA SER A 51 10.12 -6.26 3.36
C SER A 51 9.44 -6.78 4.63
N ASP A 52 9.93 -6.35 5.78
CA ASP A 52 9.51 -6.64 7.15
C ASP A 52 8.82 -5.43 7.82
N GLY A 53 8.37 -4.45 7.03
CA GLY A 53 7.54 -3.34 7.52
C GLY A 53 6.17 -3.78 8.04
N ASN A 54 5.52 -2.92 8.83
CA ASN A 54 4.16 -3.14 9.34
C ASN A 54 3.22 -2.00 8.92
N ALA A 55 1.91 -2.23 8.95
CA ALA A 55 0.90 -1.24 8.55
C ALA A 55 0.27 -0.48 9.72
N ARG A 56 0.79 -0.61 10.96
CA ARG A 56 0.09 -0.24 12.19
C ARG A 56 -0.29 1.24 12.25
N VAL A 57 0.67 2.14 12.00
CA VAL A 57 0.43 3.59 12.08
C VAL A 57 -0.68 4.06 11.13
N TRP A 58 -0.79 3.47 9.94
CA TRP A 58 -1.84 3.81 8.99
C TRP A 58 -3.21 3.25 9.39
N LEU A 59 -3.24 2.07 10.00
CA LEU A 59 -4.48 1.49 10.52
C LEU A 59 -4.99 2.30 11.72
N ASP A 60 -4.11 2.69 12.63
CA ASP A 60 -4.46 3.51 13.79
C ASP A 60 -5.05 4.87 13.34
N GLU A 61 -4.44 5.49 12.32
CA GLU A 61 -4.94 6.74 11.72
C GLU A 61 -6.31 6.56 11.03
N LEU A 62 -6.50 5.45 10.30
CA LEU A 62 -7.76 5.13 9.64
C LEU A 62 -8.91 4.98 10.64
N GLU A 63 -8.66 4.31 11.77
CA GLU A 63 -9.67 4.11 12.81
C GLU A 63 -9.97 5.38 13.60
N ALA A 64 -8.96 6.21 13.87
CA ALA A 64 -9.15 7.43 14.64
C ALA A 64 -9.91 8.53 13.86
N ASN A 65 -9.77 8.58 12.53
CA ASN A 65 -10.20 9.74 11.75
C ASN A 65 -11.24 9.47 10.66
N VAL A 66 -11.63 8.20 10.41
CA VAL A 66 -12.65 7.88 9.42
C VAL A 66 -13.91 7.31 10.09
N PRO A 67 -15.06 8.00 9.99
CA PRO A 67 -16.34 7.50 10.48
C PRO A 67 -16.75 6.16 9.85
N ASP A 68 -17.59 5.41 10.56
CA ASP A 68 -18.22 4.18 10.05
C ASP A 68 -19.43 4.48 9.15
#